data_AF-A0A2E6A2V3-F1
#
_entry.id   AF-A0A2E6A2V3-F1
#
_cell.length_a   1.000
_cell.length_b   1.000
_cell.length_c   1.000
_cell.angle_alpha   90.00
_cell.angle_beta   90.00
_cell.angle_gamma   90.00
#
_symmetry.space_group_name_H-M   'P 1'
#
loop_
_entity.id
_entity.type
_entity.pdbx_description
1 polymer ?
#
loop_
_entity_poly.entity_id
_entity_poly.type
_entity_poly.pdbx_seq_one_letter_code
_entity_poly.pdbx_strand_id
1 'polypeptide(L)'
;MSVYRPCVPLIVALLLVGCRTANDPQPLEPFSTDGCSMFPDGRILACCTDHDIDYWQGGTAERRRTVDRQFRYCVEQVSGSPAFAEIAYRSVRVGGNPYLPPAAGWGFGWPFGRGYTSLSTGEVGRVRRALQTSLEAARTDCAMGHARACQLQVILELRPELQRNP
;
A
#
# COMPACT_ATOMS: atom_id res chain seq x y z
N MET A 1 -41.51 58.12 -0.69
CA MET A 1 -42.29 56.87 -0.90
C MET A 1 -41.41 55.90 -1.68
N SER A 2 -41.09 54.77 -1.05
CA SER A 2 -40.34 53.65 -1.61
C SER A 2 -41.18 52.92 -2.65
N VAL A 3 -40.63 52.61 -3.82
CA VAL A 3 -40.93 51.34 -4.52
C VAL A 3 -39.73 50.89 -5.36
N TYR A 4 -39.23 49.70 -5.04
CA TYR A 4 -38.23 48.89 -5.74
C TYR A 4 -38.75 48.30 -7.07
N ARG A 5 -37.84 47.93 -7.99
CA ARG A 5 -37.69 46.59 -8.65
C ARG A 5 -36.94 46.69 -10.01
N PRO A 6 -36.29 45.60 -10.51
CA PRO A 6 -35.51 44.57 -9.82
C PRO A 6 -34.17 44.26 -10.53
N CYS A 7 -33.32 43.54 -9.81
CA CYS A 7 -32.09 42.91 -10.28
C CYS A 7 -32.36 41.89 -11.39
N VAL A 8 -31.58 41.93 -12.47
CA VAL A 8 -31.35 40.78 -13.37
C VAL A 8 -29.94 40.26 -13.05
N PRO A 9 -29.80 39.05 -12.48
CA PRO A 9 -28.51 38.59 -12.00
C PRO A 9 -27.66 38.09 -13.17
N LEU A 10 -26.45 38.64 -13.26
CA LEU A 10 -25.30 38.11 -13.97
C LEU A 10 -24.82 36.82 -13.27
N ILE A 11 -25.63 35.76 -13.24
CA ILE A 11 -25.29 34.47 -12.61
C ILE A 11 -25.77 33.34 -13.52
N VAL A 12 -25.07 33.10 -14.63
CA VAL A 12 -25.30 31.90 -15.47
C VAL A 12 -24.00 31.17 -15.83
N ALA A 13 -22.84 31.58 -15.30
CA ALA A 13 -21.54 31.04 -15.72
C ALA A 13 -20.85 30.09 -14.71
N LEU A 14 -21.58 29.39 -13.83
CA LEU A 14 -20.94 28.55 -12.79
C LEU A 14 -21.64 27.20 -12.53
N LEU A 15 -22.16 26.55 -13.57
CA LEU A 15 -22.68 25.17 -13.49
C LEU A 15 -22.02 24.22 -14.49
N LEU A 16 -20.71 24.36 -14.70
CA LEU A 16 -19.88 23.26 -15.18
C LEU A 16 -19.31 22.50 -13.98
N VAL A 17 -20.19 22.01 -13.11
CA VAL A 17 -19.82 20.97 -12.15
C VAL A 17 -19.66 19.69 -12.97
N GLY A 18 -18.41 19.38 -13.32
CA GLY A 18 -18.08 18.14 -14.01
C GLY A 18 -18.65 16.95 -13.24
N CYS A 19 -19.49 16.17 -13.91
CA CYS A 19 -19.88 14.86 -13.39
C CYS A 19 -18.60 14.01 -13.25
N ARG A 20 -18.12 13.81 -12.02
CA ARG A 20 -17.19 12.72 -11.74
C ARG A 20 -17.96 11.43 -12.00
N THR A 21 -17.71 10.78 -13.12
CA THR A 21 -18.26 9.45 -13.37
C THR A 21 -17.74 8.53 -12.27
N ALA A 22 -18.59 7.67 -11.72
CA ALA A 22 -18.22 6.64 -10.74
C ALA A 22 -17.20 5.59 -11.24
N ASN A 23 -16.63 5.82 -12.43
CA ASN A 23 -15.65 4.98 -13.11
C ASN A 23 -14.21 5.52 -13.01
N ASP A 24 -13.95 6.59 -12.25
CA ASP A 24 -12.57 6.95 -11.96
C ASP A 24 -11.92 5.79 -11.18
N PRO A 25 -10.82 5.21 -11.70
CA PRO A 25 -10.14 4.15 -10.99
C PRO A 25 -9.69 4.69 -9.63
N GLN A 26 -10.02 3.98 -8.55
CA GLN A 26 -9.58 4.35 -7.21
C GLN A 26 -8.07 4.63 -7.24
N PRO A 27 -7.62 5.81 -6.78
CA PRO A 27 -6.20 6.16 -6.82
C PRO A 27 -5.41 5.16 -5.98
N LEU A 28 -4.27 4.72 -6.51
CA LEU A 28 -3.31 3.90 -5.77
C LEU A 28 -2.20 4.84 -5.32
N GLU A 29 -1.99 4.92 -4.01
CA GLU A 29 -0.90 5.71 -3.45
C GLU A 29 0.46 5.08 -3.81
N PRO A 30 1.53 5.89 -3.96
CA PRO A 30 2.89 5.37 -4.09
C PRO A 30 3.20 4.37 -2.97
N PHE A 31 3.96 3.33 -3.27
CA PHE A 31 4.38 2.38 -2.24
C PHE A 31 5.26 3.08 -1.20
N SER A 32 4.96 2.82 0.07
CA SER A 32 5.73 3.27 1.23
C SER A 32 5.79 2.14 2.27
N THR A 33 6.84 2.18 3.09
CA THR A 33 7.07 1.25 4.21
C THR A 33 7.62 2.04 5.38
N ASP A 34 7.16 1.73 6.59
CA ASP A 34 7.72 2.28 7.83
C ASP A 34 8.66 1.29 8.52
N GLY A 35 8.98 0.17 7.85
CA GLY A 35 9.77 -0.92 8.40
C GLY A 35 8.89 -1.86 9.21
N CYS A 36 9.29 -2.17 10.44
CA CYS A 36 8.54 -3.10 11.29
C CYS A 36 7.50 -2.41 12.17
N SER A 37 7.13 -1.16 11.85
CA SER A 37 6.21 -0.27 12.58
C SER A 37 6.44 -0.26 14.10
N MET A 38 5.73 -1.11 14.84
CA MET A 38 5.76 -1.20 16.32
C MET A 38 6.76 -2.23 16.85
N PHE A 39 7.48 -2.93 15.97
CA PHE A 39 8.59 -3.81 16.32
C PHE A 39 9.92 -3.14 15.98
N PRO A 40 11.00 -3.44 16.71
CA PRO A 40 12.33 -3.01 16.31
C PRO A 40 12.69 -3.63 14.95
N ASP A 41 13.04 -2.79 13.97
CA ASP A 41 13.48 -3.21 12.63
C ASP A 41 14.54 -4.32 12.71
N GLY A 42 15.71 -3.97 13.27
CA GLY A 42 16.84 -4.87 13.48
C GLY A 42 17.06 -5.84 12.31
N ARG A 43 17.17 -7.12 12.66
CA ARG A 43 17.37 -8.20 11.68
C ARG A 43 16.14 -8.49 10.81
N ILE A 44 14.92 -8.21 11.28
CA ILE A 44 13.69 -8.61 10.60
C ILE A 44 13.17 -7.56 9.59
N LEU A 45 13.87 -6.43 9.43
CA LEU A 45 13.49 -5.36 8.51
C LEU A 45 13.12 -5.85 7.11
N ALA A 46 13.89 -6.80 6.55
CA ALA A 46 13.58 -7.38 5.24
C ALA A 46 12.20 -8.06 5.20
N CYS A 47 11.86 -8.80 6.26
CA CYS A 47 10.58 -9.48 6.38
C CYS A 47 9.42 -8.48 6.45
N CYS A 48 9.62 -7.37 7.17
CA CYS A 48 8.60 -6.33 7.33
C CYS A 48 8.40 -5.55 6.02
N THR A 49 9.47 -5.15 5.35
CA THR A 49 9.38 -4.44 4.06
C THR A 49 8.73 -5.31 2.98
N ASP A 50 9.02 -6.61 2.92
CA ASP A 50 8.35 -7.52 1.99
C ASP A 50 6.85 -7.70 2.33
N HIS A 51 6.53 -7.81 3.62
CA HIS A 51 5.15 -7.89 4.11
C HIS A 51 4.34 -6.61 3.79
N ASP A 52 4.95 -5.45 3.95
CA ASP A 52 4.37 -4.14 3.63
C ASP A 52 4.02 -4.01 2.15
N ILE A 53 4.82 -4.58 1.23
CA ILE A 53 4.50 -4.58 -0.20
C ILE A 53 3.17 -5.33 -0.45
N ASP A 54 2.97 -6.47 0.19
CA ASP A 54 1.71 -7.22 0.08
C ASP A 54 0.55 -6.53 0.79
N TYR A 55 0.80 -5.90 1.94
CA TYR A 55 -0.20 -5.15 2.68
C TYR A 55 -0.63 -3.88 1.96
N TRP A 56 0.29 -3.16 1.33
CA TRP A 56 -0.01 -2.01 0.48
C TRP A 56 -0.91 -2.42 -0.69
N GLN A 57 -0.61 -3.54 -1.34
CA GLN A 57 -1.41 -4.09 -2.45
C GLN A 57 -2.82 -4.53 -2.02
N GLY A 58 -2.95 -5.16 -0.85
CA GLY A 58 -4.20 -5.77 -0.42
C GLY A 58 -4.59 -7.00 -1.24
N GLY A 59 -5.90 -7.32 -1.28
CA GLY A 59 -6.41 -8.54 -1.90
C GLY A 59 -7.46 -9.26 -1.05
N THR A 60 -7.65 -10.55 -1.29
CA THR A 60 -8.63 -11.37 -0.56
C THR A 60 -8.18 -11.68 0.87
N ALA A 61 -9.11 -12.12 1.71
CA ALA A 61 -8.80 -12.56 3.08
C ALA A 61 -7.84 -13.77 3.10
N GLU A 62 -7.97 -14.67 2.12
CA GLU A 62 -7.10 -15.83 1.94
C GLU A 62 -5.68 -15.40 1.56
N ARG A 63 -5.54 -14.40 0.68
CA ARG A 63 -4.23 -13.83 0.33
C ARG A 63 -3.57 -13.24 1.57
N ARG A 64 -4.28 -12.45 2.36
CA ARG A 64 -3.75 -11.90 3.62
C ARG A 64 -3.28 -13.01 4.57
N ARG A 65 -4.09 -14.07 4.76
CA ARG A 65 -3.70 -15.20 5.62
C ARG A 65 -2.40 -15.88 5.13
N THR A 66 -2.23 -15.99 3.82
CA THR A 66 -1.00 -16.55 3.22
C THR A 66 0.19 -15.63 3.44
N VAL A 67 0.03 -14.33 3.18
CA VAL A 67 1.04 -13.30 3.41
C VAL A 67 1.49 -13.29 4.88
N ASP A 68 0.55 -13.32 5.82
CA ASP A 68 0.88 -13.30 7.25
C ASP A 68 1.62 -14.58 7.69
N ARG A 69 1.29 -15.74 7.10
CA ARG A 69 2.05 -16.98 7.35
C ARG A 69 3.46 -16.92 6.76
N GLN A 70 3.63 -16.32 5.59
CA GLN A 70 4.94 -16.10 4.98
C GLN A 70 5.79 -15.15 5.82
N PHE A 71 5.18 -14.08 6.34
CA PHE A 71 5.82 -13.17 7.30
C PHE A 71 6.26 -13.90 8.57
N ARG A 72 5.39 -14.72 9.16
CA ARG A 72 5.76 -15.58 10.30
C ARG A 72 6.99 -16.43 10.00
N TYR A 73 6.97 -17.12 8.85
CA TYR A 73 8.09 -17.98 8.43
C TYR A 73 9.38 -17.17 8.28
N CYS A 74 9.34 -16.01 7.60
CA CYS A 74 10.51 -15.15 7.44
C CYS A 74 11.07 -14.69 8.80
N VAL A 75 10.20 -14.21 9.69
CA VAL A 75 10.60 -13.78 11.04
C VAL A 75 11.20 -14.94 11.81
N GLU A 76 10.64 -16.14 11.74
CA GLU A 76 11.20 -17.33 12.40
C GLU A 76 12.61 -17.66 11.90
N GLN A 77 12.81 -17.68 10.58
CA GLN A 77 14.11 -17.99 9.97
C GLN A 77 15.18 -16.94 10.34
N VAL A 78 14.84 -15.66 10.22
CA VAL A 78 15.77 -14.56 10.48
C VAL A 78 16.02 -14.39 11.99
N SER A 79 14.99 -14.61 12.80
CA SER A 79 15.09 -14.42 14.24
C SER A 79 15.61 -15.65 15.02
N GLY A 80 15.50 -16.84 14.43
CA GLY A 80 15.74 -18.10 15.14
C GLY A 80 14.79 -18.32 16.33
N SER A 81 13.70 -17.56 16.43
CA SER A 81 12.76 -17.60 17.56
C SER A 81 11.33 -17.86 17.08
N PRO A 82 10.86 -19.12 17.16
CA PRO A 82 9.47 -19.47 16.82
C PRO A 82 8.45 -18.71 17.67
N ALA A 83 8.77 -18.45 18.95
CA ALA A 83 7.92 -17.70 19.86
C ALA A 83 7.76 -16.24 19.40
N PHE A 84 8.86 -15.58 19.01
CA PHE A 84 8.80 -14.22 18.49
C PHE A 84 8.04 -14.14 17.16
N ALA A 85 8.27 -15.10 16.26
CA ALA A 85 7.54 -15.20 15.01
C ALA A 85 6.03 -15.36 15.21
N GLU A 86 5.61 -16.18 16.18
CA GLU A 86 4.19 -16.36 16.51
C GLU A 86 3.57 -15.09 17.10
N ILE A 87 4.31 -14.35 17.94
CA ILE A 87 3.86 -13.04 18.44
C ILE A 87 3.69 -12.06 17.28
N ALA A 88 4.70 -11.93 16.41
CA ALA A 88 4.66 -11.05 15.25
C ALA A 88 3.48 -11.38 14.33
N TYR A 89 3.27 -12.68 14.04
CA TYR A 89 2.11 -13.17 13.28
C TYR A 89 0.78 -12.75 13.91
N ARG A 90 0.58 -13.01 15.19
CA ARG A 90 -0.68 -12.66 15.88
C ARG A 90 -0.92 -11.15 15.87
N SER A 91 0.14 -10.35 16.08
CA SER A 91 0.05 -8.89 16.04
C SER A 91 -0.46 -8.40 14.69
N VAL A 92 0.09 -8.86 13.56
CA VAL A 92 -0.37 -8.44 12.23
C VAL A 92 -1.75 -9.00 11.88
N ARG A 93 -2.13 -10.17 12.40
CA ARG A 93 -3.49 -10.72 12.24
C ARG A 93 -4.56 -9.85 12.91
N VAL A 94 -4.28 -9.33 14.10
CA VAL A 94 -5.19 -8.47 14.85
C VAL A 94 -5.17 -7.03 14.33
N GLY A 95 -3.99 -6.41 14.29
CA GLY A 95 -3.83 -4.99 13.96
C GLY A 95 -3.94 -4.66 12.47
N GLY A 96 -3.61 -5.60 11.58
CA GLY A 96 -3.49 -5.34 10.15
C GLY A 96 -4.79 -5.46 9.33
N ASN A 97 -5.96 -5.38 9.95
CA ASN A 97 -7.23 -5.60 9.24
C ASN A 97 -7.69 -4.36 8.46
N PRO A 98 -8.47 -4.52 7.36
CA PRO A 98 -8.78 -3.41 6.45
C PRO A 98 -9.85 -2.44 6.98
N TYR A 99 -10.36 -2.66 8.20
CA TYR A 99 -11.45 -1.86 8.78
C TYR A 99 -10.96 -0.89 9.86
N LEU A 100 -9.67 -0.91 10.21
CA LEU A 100 -9.06 0.04 11.12
C LEU A 100 -8.45 1.23 10.37
N PRO A 101 -8.44 2.45 10.94
CA PRO A 101 -7.86 3.64 10.32
C PRO A 101 -6.42 3.41 9.80
N PRO A 102 -6.04 4.01 8.66
CA PRO A 102 -4.85 3.59 7.92
C PRO A 102 -3.57 4.10 8.59
N ALA A 103 -2.72 3.14 8.99
CA ALA A 103 -1.29 3.35 9.23
C ALA A 103 -0.43 2.18 8.68
N ALA A 104 -1.00 0.95 8.64
CA ALA A 104 -0.39 -0.24 8.04
C ALA A 104 -1.46 -1.35 7.82
N GLY A 105 -2.69 -0.96 7.46
CA GLY A 105 -3.81 -1.89 7.31
C GLY A 105 -3.78 -2.64 5.98
N TRP A 106 -4.40 -3.82 5.90
CA TRP A 106 -4.53 -4.54 4.62
C TRP A 106 -5.17 -3.67 3.53
N GLY A 107 -4.47 -3.49 2.42
CA GLY A 107 -4.83 -2.62 1.31
C GLY A 107 -4.56 -1.13 1.53
N PHE A 108 -3.60 -0.75 2.38
CA PHE A 108 -3.35 0.66 2.72
C PHE A 108 -2.88 1.53 1.53
N GLY A 109 -2.49 0.94 0.40
CA GLY A 109 -2.24 1.70 -0.83
C GLY A 109 -3.51 2.25 -1.48
N TRP A 110 -4.68 1.77 -1.07
CA TRP A 110 -5.97 2.15 -1.64
C TRP A 110 -6.78 3.04 -0.68
N PRO A 111 -7.80 3.75 -1.19
CA PRO A 111 -8.71 4.49 -0.34
C PRO A 111 -9.34 3.61 0.73
N PHE A 112 -9.50 4.17 1.92
CA PHE A 112 -10.05 3.47 3.08
C PHE A 112 -11.43 2.87 2.76
N GLY A 113 -11.69 1.67 3.30
CA GLY A 113 -12.93 0.94 3.07
C GLY A 113 -12.87 -0.07 1.91
N ARG A 114 -11.72 -0.26 1.24
CA ARG A 114 -11.55 -1.29 0.20
C ARG A 114 -11.86 -2.72 0.67
N GLY A 115 -11.58 -3.03 1.93
CA GLY A 115 -11.85 -4.36 2.50
C GLY A 115 -11.00 -5.47 1.86
N TYR A 116 -11.54 -6.69 1.86
CA TYR A 116 -10.90 -7.87 1.27
C TYR A 116 -11.28 -8.05 -0.21
N THR A 117 -10.76 -7.18 -1.07
CA THR A 117 -11.11 -7.16 -2.49
C THR A 117 -9.93 -7.57 -3.36
N SER A 118 -10.11 -8.58 -4.21
CA SER A 118 -9.10 -9.01 -5.19
C SER A 118 -8.76 -7.89 -6.17
N LEU A 119 -7.51 -7.83 -6.63
CA LEU A 119 -7.10 -6.88 -7.65
C LEU A 119 -7.65 -7.29 -9.02
N SER A 120 -8.29 -6.35 -9.72
CA SER A 120 -8.60 -6.45 -11.15
C SER A 120 -7.32 -6.39 -12.00
N THR A 121 -7.39 -6.82 -13.26
CA THR A 121 -6.24 -6.74 -14.20
C THR A 121 -5.69 -5.32 -14.32
N GLY A 122 -6.56 -4.31 -14.35
CA GLY A 122 -6.14 -2.90 -14.39
C GLY A 122 -5.42 -2.46 -13.12
N GLU A 123 -5.87 -2.94 -11.94
CA GLU A 123 -5.22 -2.67 -10.65
C GLU A 123 -3.88 -3.38 -10.51
N VAL A 124 -3.76 -4.63 -10.98
CA VAL A 124 -2.47 -5.34 -11.05
C VAL A 124 -1.47 -4.53 -11.88
N GLY A 125 -1.91 -3.95 -13.00
CA GLY A 125 -1.08 -3.05 -13.81
C GLY A 125 -0.67 -1.77 -13.09
N ARG A 126 -1.55 -1.19 -12.25
CA ARG A 126 -1.22 -0.01 -11.42
C ARG A 126 -0.20 -0.35 -10.34
N VAL A 127 -0.41 -1.46 -9.64
CA VAL A 127 0.52 -2.00 -8.63
C VAL A 127 1.91 -2.20 -9.24
N ARG A 128 1.99 -2.88 -10.39
CA ARG A 128 3.27 -3.09 -11.09
C ARG A 128 3.97 -1.77 -11.39
N ARG A 129 3.28 -0.79 -11.95
CA ARG A 129 3.88 0.51 -12.28
C ARG A 129 4.37 1.26 -11.04
N ALA A 130 3.59 1.27 -9.96
CA ALA A 130 4.00 1.91 -8.72
C ALA A 130 5.23 1.21 -8.10
N LEU A 131 5.28 -0.12 -8.08
CA LEU A 131 6.47 -0.85 -7.61
C LEU A 131 7.69 -0.63 -8.52
N GLN A 132 7.49 -0.49 -9.83
CA GLN A 132 8.56 -0.15 -10.77
C GLN A 132 9.16 1.23 -10.47
N THR A 133 8.31 2.23 -10.20
CA THR A 133 8.76 3.56 -9.78
C THR A 133 9.52 3.51 -8.46
N SER A 134 9.03 2.74 -7.47
CA SER A 134 9.74 2.54 -6.21
C SER A 134 11.08 1.84 -6.39
N LEU A 135 11.20 0.89 -7.34
CA LEU A 135 12.45 0.21 -7.65
C LEU A 135 13.48 1.17 -8.26
N GLU A 136 13.06 2.03 -9.18
CA GLU A 136 13.93 3.03 -9.80
C GLU A 136 14.46 4.05 -8.78
N ALA A 137 13.58 4.50 -7.87
CA ALA A 137 13.98 5.35 -6.74
C ALA A 137 14.97 4.62 -5.81
N ALA A 138 14.65 3.38 -5.42
CA ALA A 138 15.51 2.57 -4.55
C ALA A 138 16.90 2.29 -5.17
N ARG A 139 16.98 2.05 -6.48
CA ARG A 139 18.25 1.91 -7.22
C ARG A 139 19.10 3.17 -7.15
N THR A 140 18.46 4.32 -7.38
CA THR A 140 19.14 5.63 -7.33
C THR A 140 19.70 5.88 -5.93
N ASP A 141 18.89 5.68 -4.90
CA ASP A 141 19.30 5.88 -3.51
C ASP A 141 20.34 4.84 -3.04
N CYS A 142 20.22 3.60 -3.49
CA CYS A 142 21.22 2.56 -3.21
C CYS A 142 22.58 2.91 -3.81
N ALA A 143 22.61 3.43 -5.05
CA ALA A 143 23.84 3.89 -5.69
C ALA A 143 24.51 5.04 -4.93
N MET A 144 23.75 5.80 -4.15
CA MET A 144 24.25 6.83 -3.22
C MET A 144 24.68 6.29 -1.85
N GLY A 145 24.61 4.97 -1.63
CA GLY A 145 25.05 4.31 -0.40
C GLY A 145 23.98 4.20 0.69
N HIS A 146 22.70 4.47 0.38
CA HIS A 146 21.63 4.32 1.36
C HIS A 146 21.28 2.83 1.58
N ALA A 147 21.75 2.25 2.69
CA ALA A 147 21.61 0.83 2.98
C ALA A 147 20.16 0.31 2.95
N ARG A 148 19.20 1.10 3.48
CA ARG A 148 17.77 0.75 3.43
C ARG A 148 17.23 0.72 2.00
N ALA A 149 17.68 1.64 1.14
CA ALA A 149 17.30 1.64 -0.26
C ALA A 149 17.90 0.45 -1.01
N CYS A 150 19.14 0.04 -0.69
CA CYS A 150 19.72 -1.18 -1.26
C CYS A 150 18.94 -2.44 -0.88
N GLN A 151 18.48 -2.54 0.37
CA GLN A 151 17.62 -3.63 0.80
C GLN A 151 16.29 -3.62 0.04
N LEU A 152 15.65 -2.45 -0.08
CA LEU A 152 14.39 -2.30 -0.82
C LEU A 152 14.55 -2.66 -2.31
N GLN A 153 15.65 -2.24 -2.95
CA GLN A 153 15.96 -2.60 -4.32
C GLN A 153 15.95 -4.12 -4.51
N VAL A 154 16.70 -4.85 -3.67
CA VAL A 154 16.79 -6.32 -3.77
C VAL A 154 15.44 -6.98 -3.56
N ILE A 155 14.66 -6.52 -2.56
CA ILE A 155 13.31 -7.04 -2.31
C ILE A 155 12.43 -6.84 -3.55
N LEU A 156 12.41 -5.63 -4.12
CA LEU A 156 11.60 -5.29 -5.30
C LEU A 156 12.01 -6.10 -6.55
N GLU A 157 13.30 -6.31 -6.79
CA GLU A 157 13.78 -7.12 -7.93
C GLU A 157 13.33 -8.59 -7.84
N LEU A 158 13.09 -9.09 -6.62
CA LEU A 158 12.59 -10.44 -6.38
C LEU A 158 11.05 -10.55 -6.39
N ARG A 159 10.33 -9.43 -6.55
CA ARG A 159 8.86 -9.42 -6.48
C ARG A 159 8.22 -10.02 -7.76
N PRO A 160 7.26 -10.96 -7.62
CA PRO A 160 6.59 -11.59 -8.75
C PRO A 160 5.75 -10.62 -9.60
N GLU A 161 5.39 -9.46 -9.06
CA GLU A 161 4.73 -8.36 -9.76
C GLU A 161 5.63 -7.76 -10.86
N LEU A 162 6.95 -7.72 -10.60
CA LEU A 162 7.97 -7.14 -11.48
C LEU A 162 8.70 -8.18 -12.34
N GLN A 163 8.73 -9.45 -11.92
CA GLN A 163 9.38 -10.53 -12.68
C GLN A 163 8.60 -11.03 -13.90
N ARG A 164 7.29 -10.76 -13.96
CA ARG A 164 6.46 -11.17 -15.10
C ARG A 164 6.56 -10.15 -16.23
N ASN A 165 7.34 -10.48 -17.27
CA ASN A 165 7.17 -9.89 -18.60
C ASN A 165 5.69 -10.06 -19.02
N PRO A 166 5.06 -9.03 -19.62
CA PRO A 166 3.67 -9.12 -20.08
C PRO A 166 3.45 -10.29 -21.04
#